data_AF-D5QEI1-F1
#
_entry.id   AF-D5QEI1-F1
#
_cell.length_a   1.000
_cell.length_b   1.000
_cell.length_c   1.000
_cell.angle_alpha   90.00
_cell.angle_beta   90.00
_cell.angle_gamma   90.00
#
_symmetry.space_group_name_H-M   'P 1'
#
loop_
_entity.id
_entity.type
_entity.pdbx_description
1 polymer ?
#
loop_
_entity_poly.entity_id
_entity_poly.type
_entity_poly.pdbx_seq_one_letter_code
_entity_poly.pdbx_strand_id
1 'polypeptide(L)'
;MEAWKITPDERRIIGEVLGQISSHLPVSRGYGISQWEHDADAINYILSVYGEGSPPHYPHIDAMTQDTTSKDFNQLISGLQLQELQTWPQQDMDIFSAPLRYAAILLDMNDRDDAIHFPMLWQTLNAPALHLAQNLDWRHYPYTAIIVPGAGPEAQGVSLSAMGKLRLMLAVDAFRKKQAPFILVSGGAVHPAQTHYVEAQEMRRELISRFGIAERNIIIEPYARHTTTNLRNASRLLATMNAPRQQPALIVTDQDQSAYIASQTFAQRNLRELGCAPGVLDARISLFAIPFHPDVHCNVTDPMDPLDP
;
A
#
# COMPACT_ATOMS: atom_id res chain seq x y z
N MET A 1 26.47 -2.76 14.28
CA MET A 1 26.18 -4.21 14.32
C MET A 1 25.44 -4.58 13.06
N GLU A 2 25.63 -5.78 12.52
CA GLU A 2 24.85 -6.28 11.39
C GLU A 2 23.56 -6.93 11.91
N ALA A 3 22.46 -6.72 11.18
CA ALA A 3 21.20 -7.40 11.47
C ALA A 3 21.31 -8.88 11.07
N TRP A 4 20.52 -9.77 11.69
CA TRP A 4 20.50 -11.18 11.33
C TRP A 4 19.78 -11.38 9.99
N LYS A 5 20.53 -11.27 8.90
CA LYS A 5 20.06 -11.46 7.52
C LYS A 5 20.15 -12.91 7.08
N ILE A 6 19.33 -13.26 6.08
CA ILE A 6 19.51 -14.47 5.28
C ILE A 6 20.76 -14.26 4.44
N THR A 7 21.80 -15.06 4.71
CA THR A 7 23.11 -14.93 4.07
C THR A 7 23.06 -15.30 2.58
N PRO A 8 24.03 -14.84 1.76
CA PRO A 8 24.13 -15.24 0.35
C PRO A 8 24.23 -16.76 0.16
N ASP A 9 24.90 -17.45 1.08
CA ASP A 9 25.01 -18.92 1.05
C ASP A 9 23.70 -19.61 1.41
N GLU A 10 22.98 -19.16 2.45
CA GLU A 10 21.65 -19.69 2.77
C GLU A 10 20.68 -19.47 1.60
N ARG A 11 20.64 -18.24 1.05
CA ARG A 11 19.84 -17.90 -0.13
C ARG A 11 20.12 -18.84 -1.30
N ARG A 12 21.39 -19.12 -1.59
CA ARG A 12 21.80 -20.02 -2.68
C ARG A 12 21.47 -21.48 -2.39
N ILE A 13 21.90 -22.02 -1.24
CA ILE A 13 21.77 -23.44 -0.90
C ILE A 13 20.29 -23.85 -0.84
N ILE A 14 19.45 -23.05 -0.19
CA ILE A 14 18.01 -23.33 -0.07
C ILE A 14 17.34 -23.20 -1.44
N GLY A 15 17.73 -22.19 -2.22
CA GLY A 15 17.29 -22.06 -3.61
C GLY A 15 17.59 -23.32 -4.42
N GLU A 16 18.84 -23.81 -4.40
CA GLU A 16 19.24 -25.04 -5.10
C GLU A 16 18.36 -26.26 -4.68
N VAL A 17 18.08 -26.42 -3.39
CA VAL A 17 17.22 -27.49 -2.87
C VAL A 17 15.78 -27.36 -3.35
N LEU A 18 15.20 -26.15 -3.27
CA LEU A 18 13.85 -25.89 -3.79
C LEU A 18 13.76 -26.15 -5.30
N GLY A 19 14.81 -25.80 -6.05
CA GLY A 19 14.90 -26.09 -7.48
C GLY A 19 14.88 -27.58 -7.79
N GLN A 20 15.65 -28.36 -7.04
CA GLN A 20 15.69 -29.82 -7.19
C GLN A 20 14.33 -30.46 -6.88
N ILE A 21 13.69 -30.06 -5.77
CA ILE A 21 12.34 -30.52 -5.40
C ILE A 21 11.32 -30.14 -6.50
N SER A 22 11.34 -28.89 -6.95
CA SER A 22 10.43 -28.41 -8.01
C SER A 22 10.62 -29.17 -9.33
N SER A 23 11.84 -29.58 -9.65
CA SER A 23 12.15 -30.34 -10.87
C SER A 23 11.60 -31.77 -10.86
N HIS A 24 11.19 -32.28 -9.68
CA HIS A 24 10.69 -33.63 -9.50
C HIS A 24 9.18 -33.70 -9.19
N LEU A 25 8.53 -32.54 -9.04
CA LEU A 25 7.08 -32.45 -8.80
C LEU A 25 6.35 -32.02 -10.08
N PRO A 26 5.44 -32.84 -10.62
CA PRO A 26 4.66 -32.47 -11.79
C PRO A 26 3.60 -31.44 -11.39
N VAL A 27 3.84 -30.18 -11.73
CA VAL A 27 2.82 -29.09 -11.80
C VAL A 27 2.13 -28.77 -10.46
N SER A 28 2.82 -28.81 -9.32
CA SER A 28 2.33 -28.06 -8.15
C SER A 28 2.78 -26.60 -8.27
N ARG A 29 1.87 -25.66 -7.97
CA ARG A 29 2.21 -24.26 -7.66
C ARG A 29 3.01 -24.23 -6.35
N GLY A 30 4.18 -24.86 -6.34
CA GLY A 30 5.08 -24.92 -5.21
C GLY A 30 5.80 -23.60 -5.03
N TYR A 31 6.19 -23.35 -3.79
CA TYR A 31 7.12 -22.29 -3.44
C TYR A 31 8.49 -22.59 -4.07
N GLY A 32 8.75 -21.98 -5.24
CA GLY A 32 9.93 -22.26 -6.07
C GLY A 32 11.07 -21.29 -5.83
N ILE A 33 12.20 -21.50 -6.52
CA ILE A 33 13.42 -20.67 -6.41
C ILE A 33 13.10 -19.17 -6.50
N SER A 34 12.36 -18.73 -7.52
CA SER A 34 12.13 -17.30 -7.73
C SER A 34 11.31 -16.66 -6.61
N GLN A 35 10.38 -17.40 -6.00
CA GLN A 35 9.61 -16.88 -4.85
C GLN A 35 10.48 -16.86 -3.59
N TRP A 36 11.29 -17.90 -3.37
CA TRP A 36 12.27 -17.95 -2.27
C TRP A 36 13.25 -16.78 -2.31
N GLU A 37 13.87 -16.55 -3.47
CA GLU A 37 14.83 -15.46 -3.64
C GLU A 37 14.16 -14.10 -3.40
N HIS A 38 12.94 -13.92 -3.90
CA HIS A 38 12.18 -12.69 -3.73
C HIS A 38 11.85 -12.43 -2.25
N ASP A 39 11.31 -13.41 -1.53
CA ASP A 39 10.91 -13.22 -0.13
C ASP A 39 12.14 -13.06 0.79
N ALA A 40 13.23 -13.77 0.49
CA ALA A 40 14.50 -13.59 1.20
C ALA A 40 15.07 -12.18 0.99
N ASP A 41 15.02 -11.66 -0.24
CA ASP A 41 15.47 -10.30 -0.56
C ASP A 41 14.57 -9.25 0.11
N ALA A 42 13.26 -9.48 0.18
CA ALA A 42 12.29 -8.63 0.88
C ALA A 42 12.55 -8.54 2.39
N ILE A 43 12.76 -9.68 3.05
CA ILE A 43 13.11 -9.69 4.49
C ILE A 43 14.44 -8.99 4.70
N ASN A 44 15.46 -9.30 3.89
CA ASN A 44 16.76 -8.65 3.98
C ASN A 44 16.68 -7.15 3.75
N TYR A 45 15.77 -6.67 2.90
CA TYR A 45 15.53 -5.25 2.70
C TYR A 45 15.04 -4.59 4.00
N ILE A 46 14.03 -5.15 4.67
CA ILE A 46 13.52 -4.65 5.96
C ILE A 46 14.64 -4.59 6.99
N LEU A 47 15.42 -5.67 7.12
CA LEU A 47 16.53 -5.77 8.06
C LEU A 47 17.64 -4.77 7.75
N SER A 48 17.92 -4.50 6.46
CA SER A 48 18.92 -3.50 6.04
C SER A 48 18.46 -2.09 6.39
N VAL A 49 17.19 -1.76 6.14
CA VAL A 49 16.65 -0.43 6.41
C VAL A 49 16.54 -0.18 7.91
N TYR A 50 15.83 -1.04 8.64
CA TYR A 50 15.45 -0.79 10.03
C TYR A 50 16.37 -1.43 11.07
N GLY A 51 17.23 -2.38 10.67
CA GLY A 51 18.24 -2.99 11.53
C GLY A 51 19.63 -2.37 11.37
N GLU A 52 19.94 -1.78 10.20
CA GLU A 52 21.27 -1.25 9.89
C GLU A 52 21.28 0.22 9.45
N GLY A 53 20.11 0.82 9.22
CA GLY A 53 19.99 2.22 8.80
C GLY A 53 20.30 2.46 7.32
N SER A 54 20.16 1.44 6.47
CA SER A 54 20.25 1.63 5.02
C SER A 54 19.12 2.54 4.52
N PRO A 55 19.36 3.42 3.53
CA PRO A 55 18.30 4.23 2.96
C PRO A 55 17.20 3.36 2.32
N PRO A 56 15.91 3.59 2.62
CA PRO A 56 14.81 2.92 1.94
C PRO A 56 14.61 3.47 0.52
N HIS A 57 13.74 2.84 -0.27
CA HIS A 57 13.33 3.35 -1.58
C HIS A 57 12.76 4.78 -1.52
N TYR A 58 12.11 5.15 -0.42
CA TYR A 58 11.53 6.48 -0.20
C TYR A 58 12.05 7.14 1.09
N PRO A 59 13.27 7.73 1.10
CA PRO A 59 13.90 8.22 2.34
C PRO A 59 13.11 9.29 3.10
N HIS A 60 12.22 10.03 2.45
CA HIS A 60 11.43 11.09 3.10
C HIS A 60 10.16 10.57 3.79
N ILE A 61 9.79 9.31 3.56
CA ILE A 61 8.55 8.70 4.04
C ILE A 61 8.87 7.44 4.84
N ASP A 62 9.76 6.62 4.29
CA ASP A 62 10.02 5.28 4.80
C ASP A 62 11.29 5.16 5.65
N ALA A 63 11.95 6.28 5.99
CA ALA A 63 13.19 6.23 6.75
C ALA A 63 13.00 5.62 8.16
N MET A 64 14.07 4.98 8.62
CA MET A 64 14.25 4.55 10.00
C MET A 64 14.22 5.77 10.93
N THR A 65 13.64 5.59 12.11
CA THR A 65 13.47 6.63 13.13
C THR A 65 14.47 6.48 14.28
N GLN A 66 15.03 5.29 14.44
CA GLN A 66 16.04 4.95 15.43
C GLN A 66 17.45 5.39 15.01
N ASP A 67 18.30 5.78 15.98
CA ASP A 67 19.71 6.12 15.76
C ASP A 67 20.60 4.87 15.90
N THR A 68 21.17 4.43 14.77
CA THR A 68 22.02 3.23 14.70
C THR A 68 23.35 3.36 15.45
N THR A 69 23.79 4.58 15.76
CA THR A 69 25.01 4.85 16.52
C THR A 69 24.76 4.86 18.03
N SER A 70 23.49 4.89 18.46
CA SER A 70 23.13 4.95 19.88
C SER A 70 23.44 3.65 20.61
N LYS A 71 23.79 3.76 21.89
CA LYS A 71 24.02 2.59 22.75
C LYS A 71 22.74 1.77 22.93
N ASP A 72 21.60 2.44 23.05
CA ASP A 72 20.30 1.80 23.28
C ASP A 72 19.88 0.95 22.08
N PHE A 73 20.03 1.47 20.86
CA PHE A 73 19.78 0.68 19.65
C PHE A 73 20.71 -0.53 19.55
N ASN A 74 21.99 -0.36 19.90
CA ASN A 74 22.93 -1.48 19.91
C ASN A 74 22.53 -2.55 20.95
N GLN A 75 22.17 -2.14 22.16
CA GLN A 75 21.70 -3.05 23.21
C GLN A 75 20.43 -3.80 22.80
N LEU A 76 19.51 -3.12 22.12
CA LEU A 76 18.32 -3.74 21.55
C LEU A 76 18.68 -4.84 20.54
N ILE A 77 19.49 -4.53 19.52
CA ILE A 77 19.89 -5.48 18.48
C ILE A 77 20.55 -6.71 19.11
N SER A 78 21.49 -6.49 20.04
CA SER A 78 22.14 -7.58 20.80
C SER A 78 21.15 -8.38 21.65
N GLY A 79 20.20 -7.72 22.31
CA GLY A 79 19.20 -8.37 23.16
C GLY A 79 18.30 -9.31 22.38
N LEU A 80 17.82 -8.87 21.22
CA LEU A 80 17.00 -9.69 20.33
C LEU A 80 17.79 -10.89 19.77
N GLN A 81 19.05 -10.71 19.39
CA GLN A 81 19.92 -11.81 18.96
C GLN A 81 20.15 -12.85 20.07
N LEU A 82 20.39 -12.38 21.31
CA LEU A 82 20.57 -13.27 22.46
C LEU A 82 19.29 -14.03 22.81
N GLN A 83 18.13 -13.38 22.74
CA GLN A 83 16.84 -14.02 22.96
C GLN A 83 16.61 -15.16 21.96
N GLU A 84 16.90 -14.92 20.69
CA GLU A 84 16.75 -15.91 19.63
C GLU A 84 17.69 -17.11 19.83
N LEU A 85 18.95 -16.86 20.20
CA LEU A 85 19.92 -17.91 20.53
C LEU A 85 19.49 -18.78 21.72
N GLN A 86 18.81 -18.21 22.72
CA GLN A 86 18.28 -18.97 23.85
C GLN A 86 17.13 -19.90 23.46
N THR A 87 16.40 -19.56 22.40
CA THR A 87 15.31 -20.38 21.87
C THR A 87 15.77 -21.40 20.82
N TRP A 88 17.08 -21.46 20.51
CA TRP A 88 17.65 -22.34 19.48
C TRP A 88 18.29 -23.62 20.06
N PRO A 89 18.08 -24.82 19.46
CA PRO A 89 17.16 -25.11 18.36
C PRO A 89 15.76 -25.49 18.90
N GLN A 90 14.72 -24.82 18.40
CA GLN A 90 13.36 -25.39 18.48
C GLN A 90 13.22 -26.47 17.40
N GLN A 91 12.65 -27.62 17.76
CA GLN A 91 12.18 -28.59 16.77
C GLN A 91 11.14 -27.90 15.88
N ASP A 92 11.23 -28.12 14.56
CA ASP A 92 10.31 -27.60 13.53
C ASP A 92 10.38 -26.08 13.21
N MET A 93 11.50 -25.41 13.48
CA MET A 93 11.70 -24.02 13.04
C MET A 93 11.78 -23.91 11.52
N ASP A 94 10.78 -23.25 10.92
CA ASP A 94 10.80 -22.81 9.52
C ASP A 94 11.87 -21.72 9.32
N ILE A 95 12.56 -21.75 8.18
CA ILE A 95 13.70 -20.90 7.83
C ILE A 95 13.34 -19.40 7.87
N PHE A 96 12.07 -19.06 7.66
CA PHE A 96 11.58 -17.69 7.72
C PHE A 96 11.19 -17.23 9.12
N SER A 97 10.94 -18.14 10.06
CA SER A 97 10.31 -17.79 11.35
C SER A 97 11.13 -16.79 12.16
N ALA A 98 12.45 -16.98 12.24
CA ALA A 98 13.32 -16.06 12.97
C ALA A 98 13.54 -14.72 12.23
N PRO A 99 13.95 -14.71 10.95
CA PRO A 99 14.09 -13.46 10.19
C PRO A 99 12.80 -12.63 10.11
N LEU A 100 11.64 -13.27 9.94
CA LEU A 100 10.35 -12.59 9.85
C LEU A 100 9.94 -11.97 11.19
N ARG A 101 10.11 -12.70 12.31
CA ARG A 101 9.90 -12.14 13.65
C ARG A 101 10.81 -10.94 13.89
N TYR A 102 12.07 -11.04 13.47
CA TYR A 102 13.05 -9.97 13.65
C TYR A 102 12.68 -8.73 12.82
N ALA A 103 12.29 -8.93 11.56
CA ALA A 103 11.76 -7.88 10.70
C ALA A 103 10.52 -7.20 11.29
N ALA A 104 9.55 -7.97 11.80
CA ALA A 104 8.34 -7.44 12.41
C ALA A 104 8.63 -6.59 13.66
N ILE A 105 9.55 -7.04 14.52
CA ILE A 105 9.99 -6.25 15.69
C ILE A 105 10.66 -4.95 15.24
N LEU A 106 11.54 -4.99 14.25
CA LEU A 106 12.23 -3.78 13.78
C LEU A 106 11.27 -2.77 13.13
N LEU A 107 10.22 -3.24 12.45
CA LEU A 107 9.15 -2.38 11.95
C LEU A 107 8.38 -1.72 13.10
N ASP A 108 7.92 -2.50 14.08
CA ASP A 108 7.21 -2.02 15.27
C ASP A 108 8.04 -0.97 16.04
N MET A 109 9.33 -1.23 16.22
CA MET A 109 10.24 -0.31 16.92
C MET A 109 10.56 0.97 16.16
N ASN A 110 10.26 1.03 14.87
CA ASN A 110 10.33 2.26 14.09
C ASN A 110 8.96 2.93 13.91
N ASP A 111 7.93 2.46 14.61
CA ASP A 111 6.53 2.87 14.45
C ASP A 111 6.04 2.69 12.99
N ARG A 112 6.43 1.58 12.35
CA ARG A 112 6.14 1.22 10.95
C ARG A 112 5.17 0.06 10.84
N ASP A 113 4.03 0.20 11.53
CA ASP A 113 2.93 -0.76 11.57
C ASP A 113 1.76 -0.37 10.64
N ASP A 114 1.99 0.56 9.68
CA ASP A 114 0.98 1.12 8.78
C ASP A 114 0.11 0.07 8.08
N ALA A 115 0.71 -1.03 7.62
CA ALA A 115 0.02 -2.10 6.90
C ALA A 115 -1.07 -2.79 7.74
N ILE A 116 -0.95 -2.76 9.08
CA ILE A 116 -1.85 -3.44 10.00
C ILE A 116 -2.78 -2.48 10.77
N HIS A 117 -2.78 -1.19 10.46
CA HIS A 117 -3.66 -0.21 11.14
C HIS A 117 -5.16 -0.44 10.90
N PHE A 118 -5.52 -1.14 9.81
CA PHE A 118 -6.91 -1.33 9.39
C PHE A 118 -7.28 -2.81 9.12
N PRO A 119 -7.07 -3.73 10.07
CA PRO A 119 -7.17 -5.17 9.81
C PRO A 119 -8.60 -5.65 9.48
N MET A 120 -9.61 -4.86 9.87
CA MET A 120 -11.03 -5.17 9.68
C MET A 120 -11.71 -4.15 8.75
N LEU A 121 -10.98 -3.58 7.80
CA LEU A 121 -11.44 -2.49 6.91
C LEU A 121 -12.78 -2.79 6.23
N TRP A 122 -12.90 -4.00 5.68
CA TRP A 122 -14.08 -4.47 4.94
C TRP A 122 -15.24 -4.92 5.81
N GLN A 123 -14.99 -5.17 7.10
CA GLN A 123 -16.01 -5.50 8.10
C GLN A 123 -16.50 -4.26 8.85
N THR A 124 -15.79 -3.12 8.70
CA THR A 124 -16.08 -1.87 9.42
C THR A 124 -16.34 -0.72 8.44
N LEU A 125 -15.33 0.09 8.14
CA LEU A 125 -15.47 1.38 7.45
C LEU A 125 -15.95 1.24 5.99
N ASN A 126 -15.57 0.15 5.31
CA ASN A 126 -15.98 -0.14 3.93
C ASN A 126 -17.19 -1.10 3.85
N ALA A 127 -17.66 -1.67 4.96
CA ALA A 127 -18.76 -2.63 4.95
C ALA A 127 -20.06 -2.08 4.32
N PRO A 128 -20.50 -0.84 4.61
CA PRO A 128 -21.71 -0.28 3.99
C PRO A 128 -21.61 -0.15 2.47
N ALA A 129 -20.44 0.26 1.95
CA ALA A 129 -20.20 0.39 0.52
C ALA A 129 -20.13 -0.98 -0.17
N LEU A 130 -19.49 -1.96 0.47
CA LEU A 130 -19.44 -3.34 -0.02
C LEU A 130 -20.85 -3.96 -0.14
N HIS A 131 -21.70 -3.75 0.86
CA HIS A 131 -23.09 -4.23 0.82
C HIS A 131 -23.90 -3.54 -0.29
N LEU A 132 -23.70 -2.24 -0.51
CA LEU A 132 -24.35 -1.53 -1.62
C LEU A 132 -23.89 -2.10 -2.97
N ALA A 133 -22.59 -2.33 -3.15
CA ALA A 133 -22.01 -2.82 -4.40
C ALA A 133 -22.57 -4.19 -4.85
N GLN A 134 -22.87 -5.08 -3.90
CA GLN A 134 -23.45 -6.39 -4.18
C GLN A 134 -24.85 -6.33 -4.84
N ASN A 135 -25.59 -5.25 -4.60
CA ASN A 135 -26.96 -5.08 -5.08
C ASN A 135 -27.09 -3.95 -6.11
N LEU A 136 -25.98 -3.36 -6.52
CA LEU A 136 -25.96 -2.19 -7.38
C LEU A 136 -26.06 -2.60 -8.86
N ASP A 137 -26.96 -1.97 -9.59
CA ASP A 137 -26.88 -1.97 -11.06
C ASP A 137 -25.88 -0.90 -11.52
N TRP A 138 -24.64 -1.33 -11.75
CA TRP A 138 -23.52 -0.49 -12.16
C TRP A 138 -23.76 0.27 -13.46
N ARG A 139 -24.64 -0.24 -14.34
CA ARG A 139 -24.95 0.36 -15.66
C ARG A 139 -25.65 1.71 -15.57
N HIS A 140 -26.22 2.06 -14.41
CA HIS A 140 -26.82 3.37 -14.17
C HIS A 140 -25.80 4.50 -14.03
N TYR A 141 -24.51 4.17 -13.93
CA TYR A 141 -23.44 5.13 -13.77
C TYR A 141 -22.44 4.98 -14.93
N PRO A 142 -21.85 6.07 -15.43
CA PRO A 142 -20.79 5.98 -16.42
C PRO A 142 -19.49 5.41 -15.83
N TYR A 143 -19.21 5.68 -14.55
CA TYR A 143 -17.98 5.23 -13.88
C TYR A 143 -18.26 4.35 -12.66
N THR A 144 -17.35 3.43 -12.35
CA THR A 144 -17.46 2.51 -11.20
C THR A 144 -17.24 3.23 -9.87
N ALA A 145 -16.29 4.15 -9.80
CA ALA A 145 -16.05 5.00 -8.64
C ALA A 145 -15.42 6.33 -9.05
N ILE A 146 -15.53 7.34 -8.20
CA ILE A 146 -14.71 8.55 -8.25
C ILE A 146 -13.52 8.34 -7.31
N ILE A 147 -12.33 8.15 -7.87
CA ILE A 147 -11.08 7.98 -7.12
C ILE A 147 -10.52 9.35 -6.79
N VAL A 148 -10.28 9.61 -5.51
CA VAL A 148 -9.74 10.86 -4.98
C VAL A 148 -8.43 10.55 -4.27
N PRO A 149 -7.27 10.77 -4.92
CA PRO A 149 -5.98 10.63 -4.27
C PRO A 149 -5.80 11.70 -3.20
N GLY A 150 -5.08 11.35 -2.15
CA GLY A 150 -4.70 12.22 -1.05
C GLY A 150 -3.69 13.31 -1.46
N ALA A 151 -3.81 14.46 -0.81
CA ALA A 151 -2.85 15.55 -0.75
C ALA A 151 -2.50 15.83 0.73
N GLY A 152 -1.55 15.06 1.27
CA GLY A 152 -1.07 15.20 2.64
C GLY A 152 -0.77 16.66 3.03
N PRO A 153 -1.14 17.09 4.23
CA PRO A 153 -0.91 18.46 4.71
C PRO A 153 0.58 18.75 4.89
N GLU A 154 1.01 19.95 4.51
CA GLU A 154 2.39 20.41 4.73
C GLU A 154 2.68 20.77 6.21
N ALA A 155 1.64 21.20 6.94
CA ALA A 155 1.77 21.67 8.32
C ALA A 155 1.31 20.61 9.34
N GLN A 156 2.08 20.44 10.42
CA GLN A 156 1.68 19.62 11.56
C GLN A 156 0.36 20.11 12.18
N GLY A 157 -0.49 19.18 12.59
CA GLY A 157 -1.77 19.47 13.24
C GLY A 157 -2.92 19.86 12.30
N VAL A 158 -2.70 19.92 10.99
CA VAL A 158 -3.76 20.08 9.99
C VAL A 158 -4.26 18.70 9.58
N SER A 159 -5.54 18.39 9.77
CA SER A 159 -6.11 17.07 9.43
C SER A 159 -6.36 16.87 7.93
N LEU A 160 -6.66 17.94 7.18
CA LEU A 160 -6.85 17.90 5.74
C LEU A 160 -6.38 19.20 5.09
N SER A 161 -5.50 19.09 4.08
CA SER A 161 -4.94 20.23 3.36
C SER A 161 -5.99 21.00 2.58
N ALA A 162 -5.70 22.27 2.23
CA ALA A 162 -6.57 23.06 1.37
C ALA A 162 -6.78 22.38 -0.01
N MET A 163 -5.74 21.72 -0.52
CA MET A 163 -5.82 20.97 -1.77
C MET A 163 -6.69 19.71 -1.62
N GLY A 164 -6.56 18.97 -0.51
CA GLY A 164 -7.44 17.85 -0.19
C GLY A 164 -8.92 18.28 -0.15
N LYS A 165 -9.21 19.43 0.47
CA LYS A 165 -10.57 20.02 0.47
C LYS A 165 -11.07 20.36 -0.94
N LEU A 166 -10.22 20.92 -1.81
CA LEU A 166 -10.59 21.18 -3.20
C LEU A 166 -10.92 19.88 -3.95
N ARG A 167 -10.08 18.85 -3.81
CA ARG A 167 -10.31 17.54 -4.45
C ARG A 167 -11.63 16.90 -3.99
N LEU A 168 -11.95 16.98 -2.70
CA LEU A 168 -13.25 16.53 -2.19
C LEU A 168 -14.42 17.32 -2.76
N MET A 169 -14.30 18.65 -2.90
CA MET A 169 -15.35 19.47 -3.53
C MET A 169 -15.62 19.05 -4.97
N LEU A 170 -14.57 18.79 -5.76
CA LEU A 170 -14.66 18.30 -7.13
C LEU A 170 -15.30 16.91 -7.19
N ALA A 171 -14.90 16.01 -6.30
CA ALA A 171 -15.46 14.66 -6.22
C ALA A 171 -16.94 14.67 -5.84
N VAL A 172 -17.35 15.54 -4.91
CA VAL A 172 -18.75 15.72 -4.52
C VAL A 172 -19.60 16.25 -5.67
N ASP A 173 -19.07 17.19 -6.47
CA ASP A 173 -19.76 17.66 -7.68
C ASP A 173 -19.96 16.53 -8.70
N ALA A 174 -18.91 15.75 -8.99
CA ALA A 174 -19.02 14.58 -9.86
C ALA A 174 -20.02 13.54 -9.32
N PHE A 175 -20.00 13.27 -8.02
CA PHE A 175 -20.91 12.33 -7.36
C PHE A 175 -22.37 12.81 -7.46
N ARG A 176 -22.64 14.09 -7.20
CA ARG A 176 -23.98 14.68 -7.30
C ARG A 176 -24.52 14.70 -8.73
N LYS A 177 -23.63 14.76 -9.72
CA LYS A 177 -23.94 14.55 -11.15
C LYS A 177 -24.17 13.08 -11.53
N LYS A 178 -24.17 12.17 -10.56
CA LYS A 178 -24.34 10.71 -10.75
C LYS A 178 -23.29 10.12 -11.69
N GLN A 179 -22.06 10.64 -11.65
CA GLN A 179 -20.96 10.09 -12.46
C GLN A 179 -20.52 8.70 -11.95
N ALA A 180 -20.60 8.46 -10.64
CA ALA A 180 -20.30 7.18 -10.04
C ALA A 180 -21.13 6.93 -8.78
N PRO A 181 -21.33 5.65 -8.39
CA PRO A 181 -22.04 5.27 -7.17
C PRO A 181 -21.21 5.45 -5.89
N PHE A 182 -19.88 5.56 -6.01
CA PHE A 182 -18.96 5.65 -4.87
C PHE A 182 -17.95 6.79 -5.04
N ILE A 183 -17.55 7.38 -3.92
CA ILE A 183 -16.33 8.19 -3.79
C ILE A 183 -15.30 7.33 -3.05
N LEU A 184 -14.21 6.97 -3.74
CA LEU A 184 -13.09 6.22 -3.19
C LEU A 184 -11.98 7.21 -2.83
N VAL A 185 -11.76 7.43 -1.54
CA VAL A 185 -10.70 8.31 -1.04
C VAL A 185 -9.49 7.48 -0.65
N SER A 186 -8.30 7.86 -1.14
CA SER A 186 -7.08 7.06 -1.03
C SER A 186 -5.93 7.89 -0.47
N GLY A 187 -5.25 7.40 0.56
CA GLY A 187 -4.14 8.09 1.22
C GLY A 187 -3.92 7.65 2.67
N GLY A 188 -2.68 7.32 2.98
CA GLY A 188 -2.22 6.89 4.31
C GLY A 188 -1.64 8.00 5.18
N ALA A 189 -0.89 7.60 6.21
CA ALA A 189 -0.25 8.46 7.20
C ALA A 189 1.14 8.96 6.76
N VAL A 190 1.20 9.63 5.61
CA VAL A 190 2.47 9.90 4.90
C VAL A 190 3.15 11.19 5.36
N HIS A 191 2.37 12.27 5.43
CA HIS A 191 2.90 13.61 5.56
C HIS A 191 2.10 14.44 6.59
N PRO A 192 2.78 15.08 7.55
CA PRO A 192 4.22 14.97 7.84
C PRO A 192 4.63 13.55 8.27
N ALA A 193 5.91 13.18 8.14
CA ALA A 193 6.39 11.86 8.54
C ALA A 193 6.00 11.55 10.00
N GLN A 194 5.61 10.31 10.28
CA GLN A 194 5.08 9.85 11.58
C GLN A 194 3.77 10.54 12.04
N THR A 195 3.00 11.13 11.13
CA THR A 195 1.64 11.61 11.46
C THR A 195 0.75 10.44 11.88
N HIS A 196 -0.08 10.62 12.90
CA HIS A 196 -1.13 9.64 13.22
C HIS A 196 -2.41 9.84 12.40
N TYR A 197 -2.47 10.90 11.58
CA TYR A 197 -3.63 11.19 10.76
C TYR A 197 -3.54 10.43 9.43
N VAL A 198 -4.41 9.45 9.27
CA VAL A 198 -4.62 8.74 8.01
C VAL A 198 -5.51 9.58 7.11
N GLU A 199 -4.98 10.02 5.97
CA GLU A 199 -5.65 11.00 5.13
C GLU A 199 -7.03 10.53 4.64
N ALA A 200 -7.16 9.27 4.23
CA ALA A 200 -8.43 8.70 3.79
C ALA A 200 -9.52 8.71 4.87
N GLN A 201 -9.15 8.56 6.15
CA GLN A 201 -10.12 8.66 7.25
C GLN A 201 -10.63 10.09 7.42
N GLU A 202 -9.73 11.08 7.35
CA GLU A 202 -10.11 12.50 7.46
C GLU A 202 -10.94 12.96 6.26
N MET A 203 -10.59 12.50 5.06
CA MET A 203 -11.39 12.71 3.86
C MET A 203 -12.81 12.13 3.99
N ARG A 204 -12.95 10.90 4.52
CA ARG A 204 -14.25 10.29 4.81
C ARG A 204 -15.05 11.13 5.81
N ARG A 205 -14.43 11.59 6.90
CA ARG A 205 -15.09 12.43 7.91
C ARG A 205 -15.65 13.71 7.30
N GLU A 206 -14.88 14.38 6.45
CA GLU A 206 -15.31 15.60 5.75
C GLU A 206 -16.43 15.33 4.74
N LEU A 207 -16.37 14.23 3.97
CA LEU A 207 -17.44 13.83 3.04
C LEU A 207 -18.79 13.65 3.76
N ILE A 208 -18.77 13.06 4.96
CA ILE A 208 -19.97 12.83 5.76
C ILE A 208 -20.43 14.13 6.41
N SER A 209 -19.57 14.77 7.22
CA SER A 209 -19.96 15.87 8.11
C SER A 209 -20.32 17.15 7.34
N ARG A 210 -19.56 17.45 6.29
CA ARG A 210 -19.69 18.71 5.55
C ARG A 210 -20.56 18.58 4.31
N PHE A 211 -20.45 17.47 3.59
CA PHE A 211 -21.13 17.30 2.30
C PHE A 211 -22.38 16.41 2.35
N GLY A 212 -22.62 15.74 3.49
CA GLY A 212 -23.78 14.87 3.70
C GLY A 212 -23.76 13.62 2.83
N ILE A 213 -22.58 13.16 2.40
CA ILE A 213 -22.46 11.93 1.63
C ILE A 213 -22.69 10.73 2.57
N ALA A 214 -23.58 9.82 2.18
CA ALA A 214 -23.88 8.65 2.98
C ALA A 214 -22.68 7.69 3.04
N GLU A 215 -22.46 7.05 4.18
CA GLU A 215 -21.34 6.13 4.40
C GLU A 215 -21.29 4.99 3.37
N ARG A 216 -22.45 4.47 2.95
CA ARG A 216 -22.56 3.46 1.89
C ARG A 216 -22.07 3.91 0.51
N ASN A 217 -21.80 5.19 0.32
CA ASN A 217 -21.30 5.77 -0.92
C ASN A 217 -19.82 6.17 -0.82
N ILE A 218 -19.15 5.88 0.30
CA ILE A 218 -17.74 6.21 0.51
C ILE A 218 -16.95 4.93 0.71
N ILE A 219 -15.82 4.82 0.02
CA ILE A 219 -14.83 3.76 0.20
C ILE A 219 -13.55 4.45 0.65
N ILE A 220 -12.88 3.91 1.67
CA ILE A 220 -11.57 4.39 2.08
C ILE A 220 -10.48 3.39 1.69
N GLU A 221 -9.35 3.92 1.24
CA GLU A 221 -8.10 3.23 1.00
C GLU A 221 -7.03 3.91 1.88
N PRO A 222 -6.72 3.37 3.06
CA PRO A 222 -5.91 4.08 4.05
C PRO A 222 -4.40 3.79 3.97
N TYR A 223 -3.91 3.08 2.95
CA TYR A 223 -2.54 2.55 2.95
C TYR A 223 -1.63 3.18 1.91
N ALA A 224 -2.18 3.85 0.88
CA ALA A 224 -1.35 4.43 -0.16
C ALA A 224 -0.42 5.54 0.37
N ARG A 225 0.87 5.43 0.02
CA ARG A 225 1.89 6.43 0.37
C ARG A 225 2.32 7.33 -0.79
N HIS A 226 1.92 6.99 -2.02
CA HIS A 226 2.30 7.70 -3.24
C HIS A 226 1.17 7.69 -4.27
N THR A 227 1.25 8.55 -5.28
CA THR A 227 0.28 8.54 -6.40
C THR A 227 0.22 7.20 -7.13
N THR A 228 1.35 6.47 -7.22
CA THR A 228 1.42 5.12 -7.80
C THR A 228 0.61 4.13 -6.97
N THR A 229 0.85 4.07 -5.65
CA THR A 229 0.11 3.19 -4.73
C THR A 229 -1.35 3.60 -4.54
N ASN A 230 -1.70 4.89 -4.66
CA ASN A 230 -3.10 5.35 -4.66
C ASN A 230 -3.91 4.64 -5.76
N LEU A 231 -3.40 4.66 -7.00
CA LEU A 231 -4.12 4.05 -8.13
C LEU A 231 -4.09 2.52 -8.08
N ARG A 232 -2.97 1.92 -7.68
CA ARG A 232 -2.88 0.46 -7.48
C ARG A 232 -3.86 -0.02 -6.41
N ASN A 233 -3.89 0.62 -5.25
CA ASN A 233 -4.75 0.20 -4.15
C ASN A 233 -6.23 0.49 -4.47
N ALA A 234 -6.54 1.60 -5.16
CA ALA A 234 -7.89 1.81 -5.69
C ALA A 234 -8.32 0.69 -6.65
N SER A 235 -7.43 0.23 -7.53
CA SER A 235 -7.67 -0.93 -8.41
C SER A 235 -7.97 -2.20 -7.59
N ARG A 236 -7.20 -2.48 -6.53
CA ARG A 236 -7.44 -3.61 -5.62
C ARG A 236 -8.84 -3.53 -4.99
N LEU A 237 -9.21 -2.38 -4.44
CA LEU A 237 -10.50 -2.21 -3.78
C LEU A 237 -11.68 -2.36 -4.75
N LEU A 238 -11.57 -1.83 -5.98
CA LEU A 238 -12.58 -2.02 -7.02
C LEU A 238 -12.74 -3.50 -7.40
N ALA A 239 -11.64 -4.24 -7.46
CA ALA A 239 -11.67 -5.69 -7.68
C ALA A 239 -12.37 -6.42 -6.52
N THR A 240 -12.08 -6.06 -5.26
CA THR A 240 -12.76 -6.63 -4.08
C THR A 240 -14.27 -6.39 -4.10
N MET A 241 -14.71 -5.24 -4.63
CA MET A 241 -16.14 -4.90 -4.77
C MET A 241 -16.82 -5.56 -5.97
N ASN A 242 -16.10 -6.35 -6.77
CA ASN A 242 -16.58 -6.90 -8.04
C ASN A 242 -17.09 -5.82 -9.01
N ALA A 243 -16.44 -4.65 -9.02
CA ALA A 243 -16.75 -3.62 -10.00
C ALA A 243 -16.57 -4.15 -11.43
N PRO A 244 -17.44 -3.79 -12.40
CA PRO A 244 -17.33 -4.28 -13.77
C PRO A 244 -15.99 -3.89 -14.43
N ARG A 245 -15.19 -4.88 -14.82
CA ARG A 245 -13.83 -4.66 -15.37
C ARG A 245 -13.79 -3.82 -16.65
N GLN A 246 -14.86 -3.83 -17.44
CA GLN A 246 -14.94 -3.08 -18.69
C GLN A 246 -15.43 -1.64 -18.50
N GLN A 247 -15.76 -1.24 -17.27
CA GLN A 247 -16.27 0.08 -16.94
C GLN A 247 -15.18 0.88 -16.21
N PRO A 248 -14.82 2.08 -16.69
CA PRO A 248 -13.76 2.87 -16.08
C PRO A 248 -14.18 3.38 -14.69
N ALA A 249 -13.20 3.65 -13.84
CA ALA A 249 -13.32 4.59 -12.74
C ALA A 249 -12.98 6.01 -13.22
N LEU A 250 -13.27 7.02 -12.40
CA LEU A 250 -12.95 8.40 -12.68
C LEU A 250 -11.97 8.93 -11.63
N ILE A 251 -10.73 9.21 -12.02
CA ILE A 251 -9.78 9.91 -11.16
C ILE A 251 -10.20 11.38 -11.11
N VAL A 252 -10.43 11.92 -9.90
CA VAL A 252 -10.72 13.34 -9.66
C VAL A 252 -9.66 13.92 -8.73
N THR A 253 -8.92 14.90 -9.22
CA THR A 253 -7.82 15.54 -8.49
C THR A 253 -7.58 16.98 -8.98
N ASP A 254 -6.56 17.66 -8.46
CA ASP A 254 -6.15 18.99 -8.93
C ASP A 254 -5.45 18.95 -10.30
N GLN A 255 -5.23 20.13 -10.87
CA GLN A 255 -4.69 20.28 -12.22
C GLN A 255 -3.29 19.70 -12.39
N ASP A 256 -2.43 19.88 -11.39
CA ASP A 256 -1.03 19.48 -11.45
C ASP A 256 -0.90 17.97 -11.28
N GLN A 257 -1.60 17.39 -10.30
CA GLN A 257 -1.61 15.94 -10.14
C GLN A 257 -2.30 15.25 -11.33
N SER A 258 -3.35 15.85 -11.91
CA SER A 258 -3.99 15.33 -13.13
C SER A 258 -3.01 15.33 -14.32
N ALA A 259 -2.25 16.41 -14.51
CA ALA A 259 -1.24 16.48 -15.55
C ALA A 259 -0.09 15.49 -15.32
N TYR A 260 0.35 15.33 -14.06
CA TYR A 260 1.36 14.37 -13.67
C TYR A 260 0.93 12.92 -13.93
N ILE A 261 -0.28 12.53 -13.53
CA ILE A 261 -0.82 11.17 -13.76
C ILE A 261 -0.88 10.86 -15.26
N ALA A 262 -1.21 11.84 -16.10
CA ALA A 262 -1.24 11.66 -17.56
C ALA A 262 0.14 11.68 -18.24
N SER A 263 1.23 11.83 -17.48
CA SER A 263 2.58 12.01 -18.04
C SER A 263 3.33 10.69 -18.24
N GLN A 264 4.29 10.69 -19.17
CA GLN A 264 5.22 9.56 -19.34
C GLN A 264 6.07 9.32 -18.09
N THR A 265 6.37 10.37 -17.32
CA THR A 265 7.10 10.27 -16.06
C THR A 265 6.36 9.39 -15.06
N PHE A 266 5.05 9.57 -14.93
CA PHE A 266 4.24 8.73 -14.07
C PHE A 266 4.19 7.28 -14.58
N ALA A 267 4.05 7.08 -15.90
CA ALA A 267 4.09 5.74 -16.48
C ALA A 267 5.41 5.00 -16.18
N GLN A 268 6.55 5.68 -16.32
CA GLN A 268 7.87 5.12 -15.99
C GLN A 268 8.04 4.86 -14.50
N ARG A 269 7.49 5.74 -13.65
CA ARG A 269 7.52 5.57 -12.20
C ARG A 269 6.75 4.32 -11.77
N ASN A 270 5.55 4.07 -12.33
CA ASN A 270 4.80 2.84 -12.04
C ASN A 270 5.59 1.58 -12.39
N LEU A 271 6.23 1.54 -13.57
CA LEU A 271 7.07 0.38 -13.95
C LEU A 271 8.26 0.17 -13.02
N ARG A 272 8.88 1.26 -12.55
CA ARG A 272 10.03 1.19 -11.64
C ARG A 272 9.63 0.76 -10.23
N GLU A 273 8.54 1.31 -9.72
CA GLU A 273 8.12 1.14 -8.32
C GLU A 273 7.25 -0.09 -8.11
N LEU A 274 6.34 -0.39 -9.05
CA LEU A 274 5.36 -1.46 -8.91
C LEU A 274 5.65 -2.66 -9.83
N GLY A 275 6.58 -2.53 -10.78
CA GLY A 275 6.81 -3.52 -11.83
C GLY A 275 5.69 -3.61 -12.88
N CYS A 276 4.63 -2.82 -12.74
CA CYS A 276 3.43 -2.85 -13.58
C CYS A 276 2.76 -1.48 -13.65
N ALA A 277 1.83 -1.32 -14.59
CA ALA A 277 0.92 -0.19 -14.62
C ALA A 277 -0.34 -0.54 -13.81
N PRO A 278 -0.82 0.31 -12.88
CA PRO A 278 -2.02 0.04 -12.09
C PRO A 278 -3.30 0.02 -12.93
N GLY A 279 -3.24 0.52 -14.16
CA GLY A 279 -4.32 0.54 -15.12
C GLY A 279 -3.99 1.40 -16.33
N VAL A 280 -4.97 1.54 -17.22
CA VAL A 280 -4.88 2.33 -18.45
C VAL A 280 -5.69 3.61 -18.30
N LEU A 281 -5.14 4.74 -18.75
CA LEU A 281 -5.81 6.04 -18.72
C LEU A 281 -6.42 6.33 -20.09
N ASP A 282 -7.64 6.85 -20.11
CA ASP A 282 -8.19 7.51 -21.30
C ASP A 282 -7.73 8.98 -21.35
N ALA A 283 -8.11 9.69 -22.42
CA ALA A 283 -7.89 11.12 -22.50
C ALA A 283 -8.55 11.86 -21.33
N ARG A 284 -7.84 12.86 -20.79
CA ARG A 284 -8.38 13.76 -19.75
C ARG A 284 -9.66 14.42 -20.26
N ILE A 285 -10.74 14.30 -19.51
CA ILE A 285 -12.03 14.90 -19.87
C ILE A 285 -12.19 16.32 -19.30
N SER A 286 -11.32 16.70 -18.36
CA SER A 286 -11.16 18.08 -17.89
C SER A 286 -9.77 18.28 -17.26
N LEU A 287 -9.49 19.50 -16.78
CA LEU A 287 -8.28 19.75 -16.00
C LEU A 287 -8.19 18.91 -14.71
N PHE A 288 -9.32 18.40 -14.22
CA PHE A 288 -9.42 17.76 -12.91
C PHE A 288 -9.81 16.27 -12.98
N ALA A 289 -10.11 15.75 -14.17
CA ALA A 289 -10.76 14.44 -14.30
C ALA A 289 -10.16 13.58 -15.42
N ILE A 290 -9.87 12.31 -15.10
CA ILE A 290 -9.29 11.32 -16.02
C ILE A 290 -10.01 9.99 -15.85
N PRO A 291 -10.61 9.41 -16.91
CA PRO A 291 -11.08 8.04 -16.86
C PRO A 291 -9.91 7.07 -16.72
N PHE A 292 -10.09 6.03 -15.90
CA PHE A 292 -9.07 5.06 -15.54
C PHE A 292 -9.65 3.65 -15.57
N HIS A 293 -9.04 2.77 -16.34
CA HIS A 293 -9.38 1.35 -16.44
C HIS A 293 -8.41 0.55 -15.56
N PRO A 294 -8.85 0.05 -14.39
CA PRO A 294 -7.96 -0.65 -13.47
C PRO A 294 -7.42 -1.96 -14.06
N ASP A 295 -6.16 -2.27 -13.81
CA ASP A 295 -5.54 -3.54 -14.22
C ASP A 295 -5.33 -4.46 -13.02
N VAL A 296 -6.03 -5.60 -13.03
CA VAL A 296 -5.96 -6.59 -11.96
C VAL A 296 -4.62 -7.33 -11.90
N HIS A 297 -3.80 -7.30 -12.95
CA HIS A 297 -2.47 -7.92 -12.91
C HIS A 297 -1.51 -7.16 -11.99
N CYS A 298 -1.77 -5.87 -11.75
CA CYS A 298 -0.97 -5.02 -10.86
C CYS A 298 -1.48 -5.04 -9.41
N ASN A 299 -2.51 -5.85 -9.11
CA ASN A 299 -3.16 -5.90 -7.80
C ASN A 299 -2.49 -6.87 -6.80
N VAL A 300 -1.30 -7.38 -7.11
CA VAL A 300 -0.54 -8.28 -6.24
C VAL A 300 0.15 -7.51 -5.13
N THR A 301 0.21 -8.07 -3.91
CA THR A 301 1.01 -7.53 -2.80
C THR A 301 2.48 -7.47 -3.21
N ASP A 302 3.14 -6.36 -2.91
CA ASP A 302 4.55 -6.14 -3.18
C ASP A 302 5.38 -6.49 -1.92
N PRO A 303 6.09 -7.63 -1.88
CA PRO A 303 6.88 -7.99 -0.71
C PRO A 303 8.08 -7.06 -0.50
N MET A 304 8.52 -6.31 -1.52
CA MET A 304 9.59 -5.30 -1.38
C MET A 304 9.08 -3.98 -0.78
N ASP A 305 7.76 -3.83 -0.65
CA ASP A 305 7.12 -2.77 0.13
C ASP A 305 6.57 -3.36 1.43
N PRO A 306 7.32 -3.30 2.56
CA PRO A 306 6.89 -3.89 3.82
C PRO A 306 5.63 -3.24 4.42
N LEU A 307 5.18 -2.13 3.86
CA LEU A 307 3.99 -1.42 4.26
C LEU A 307 2.83 -1.57 3.28
N ASP A 308 2.94 -2.49 2.32
CA ASP A 308 1.84 -2.89 1.47
C ASP A 308 0.91 -3.86 2.21
N PRO A 309 -0.39 -3.53 2.41
CA PRO A 309 -1.33 -4.38 3.16
C PRO A 309 -1.76 -5.67 2.45
#